data_AF-A0A3S3S5I8-F1
#
_entry.id   AF-A0A3S3S5I8-F1
#
_cell.length_a   1.000
_cell.length_b   1.000
_cell.length_c   1.000
_cell.angle_alpha   90.00
_cell.angle_beta   90.00
_cell.angle_gamma   90.00
#
_symmetry.space_group_name_H-M   'P 1'
#
loop_
_entity.id
_entity.type
_entity.pdbx_description
1 polymer ?
#
loop_
_entity_poly.entity_id
_entity_poly.type
_entity_poly.pdbx_seq_one_letter_code
_entity_poly.pdbx_strand_id
1 'polypeptide(L)' 'MSSSTAPRGSLFSGIGYYLLALISTAFFAFPIVWMTLSSLKSDVDISAYPPKWIFSPTLESFRKLFTELNAMD' A
#
# COMPACT_ATOMS: atom_id res chain seq x y z
N MET A 1 44.20 29.20 -16.31
CA MET A 1 42.84 29.56 -15.85
C MET A 1 41.84 28.95 -16.82
N SER A 2 41.13 27.89 -16.43
CA SER A 2 39.95 27.41 -17.16
C SER A 2 38.93 26.95 -16.12
N SER A 3 37.79 27.61 -16.12
CA SER A 3 36.73 27.56 -15.11
C SER A 3 35.88 26.30 -15.26
N SER A 4 35.77 25.55 -14.17
CA SER A 4 34.85 24.43 -13.97
C SER A 4 33.40 24.90 -14.13
N THR A 5 32.76 24.57 -15.25
CA THR A 5 31.33 24.81 -15.49
C THR A 5 30.50 23.75 -14.77
N ALA A 6 30.14 24.03 -13.52
CA ALA A 6 29.21 23.19 -12.77
C ALA A 6 27.82 23.23 -13.43
N PRO A 7 27.17 22.08 -13.70
CA PRO A 7 25.80 22.07 -14.16
C PRO A 7 24.90 22.57 -13.04
N ARG A 8 24.31 23.75 -13.21
CA ARG A 8 23.22 24.24 -12.36
C ARG A 8 21.98 23.39 -12.62
N GLY A 9 21.88 22.25 -11.94
CA GLY A 9 20.66 21.45 -11.89
C GLY A 9 19.50 22.33 -11.43
N SER A 10 18.53 22.51 -12.32
CA SER A 10 17.36 23.35 -12.06
C SER A 10 16.57 22.75 -10.88
N LEU A 11 16.19 23.57 -9.91
CA LEU A 11 15.33 23.16 -8.78
C LEU A 11 14.01 22.52 -9.26
N PHE A 12 13.54 22.90 -10.44
CA PHE A 12 12.41 22.30 -11.15
C PHE A 12 12.61 20.82 -11.50
N SER A 13 13.85 20.39 -11.72
CA SER A 13 14.18 18.97 -11.91
C SER A 13 13.99 18.20 -10.60
N GLY A 14 14.36 18.79 -9.46
CA GLY A 14 14.22 18.19 -8.13
C GLY A 14 12.77 17.85 -7.76
N ILE A 15 11.84 18.80 -7.90
CA ILE A 15 10.42 18.56 -7.56
C ILE A 15 9.82 17.43 -8.40
N GLY A 16 10.18 17.36 -9.69
CA GLY A 16 9.72 16.31 -10.60
C GLY A 16 10.22 14.92 -10.17
N TYR A 17 11.48 14.82 -9.73
CA TYR A 17 12.03 13.56 -9.20
C TYR A 17 11.30 13.12 -7.92
N TYR A 18 11.04 14.02 -6.99
CA TYR A 18 10.31 13.68 -5.77
C TYR A 18 8.86 13.25 -6.05
N LEU A 19 8.18 13.91 -6.99
CA LEU A 19 6.83 13.51 -7.40
C LEU A 19 6.83 12.13 -8.05
N LEU A 20 7.77 11.85 -8.96
CA LEU A 20 7.91 10.54 -9.58
C LEU A 20 8.18 9.45 -8.53
N ALA A 21 9.10 9.71 -7.61
CA ALA A 21 9.40 8.80 -6.51
C ALA A 21 8.16 8.52 -5.65
N LEU A 22 7.40 9.55 -5.27
CA LEU A 22 6.18 9.40 -4.48
C LEU A 22 5.11 8.57 -5.21
N ILE A 23 4.91 8.82 -6.51
CA ILE A 23 3.96 8.07 -7.34
C ILE A 23 4.39 6.61 -7.45
N SER A 24 5.67 6.34 -7.72
CA SER A 24 6.20 4.98 -7.76
C SER A 24 6.02 4.27 -6.42
N THR A 25 6.35 4.92 -5.30
CA THR A 25 6.14 4.37 -3.96
C THR A 25 4.67 4.07 -3.70
N ALA A 26 3.75 4.98 -4.02
CA ALA A 26 2.31 4.76 -3.84
C ALA A 26 1.79 3.60 -4.70
N PHE A 27 2.26 3.48 -5.94
CA PHE A 27 1.91 2.38 -6.84
C PHE A 27 2.34 1.02 -6.29
N PHE A 28 3.56 0.90 -5.77
CA PHE A 28 4.05 -0.34 -5.17
C PHE A 28 3.45 -0.61 -3.78
N ALA A 29 3.10 0.44 -3.03
CA ALA A 29 2.43 0.30 -1.73
C ALA A 29 0.95 -0.09 -1.87
N PHE A 30 0.32 0.27 -2.99
CA PHE A 30 -1.09 -0.01 -3.26
C PHE A 30 -1.49 -1.49 -3.02
N PRO A 31 -0.84 -2.50 -3.62
CA PRO A 31 -1.22 -3.90 -3.38
C PRO A 31 -1.06 -4.32 -1.92
N ILE A 32 -0.06 -3.81 -1.20
CA ILE A 32 0.18 -4.12 0.22
C ILE A 32 -0.96 -3.55 1.07
N VAL A 33 -1.32 -2.28 0.85
CA VAL A 33 -2.43 -1.63 1.54
C VAL A 33 -3.74 -2.35 1.23
N TRP A 34 -3.97 -2.70 -0.03
CA TRP A 34 -5.17 -3.43 -0.45
C TRP A 34 -5.27 -4.80 0.22
N MET A 35 -4.18 -5.59 0.25
CA MET A 35 -4.15 -6.88 0.93
C MET A 35 -4.39 -6.74 2.44
N THR A 36 -3.78 -5.75 3.07
CA THR A 36 -3.96 -5.48 4.50
C THR A 36 -5.42 -5.14 4.81
N LEU A 37 -6.01 -4.21 4.06
CA LEU A 37 -7.43 -3.87 4.21
C LEU A 37 -8.33 -5.09 3.96
N SER A 38 -8.02 -5.90 2.95
CA SER A 38 -8.79 -7.10 2.63
C SER A 38 -8.72 -8.15 3.74
N SER A 39 -7.57 -8.29 4.41
CA SER A 39 -7.40 -9.21 5.56
C SER A 39 -8.22 -8.82 6.80
N LEU A 40 -8.62 -7.55 6.89
CA LEU A 40 -9.43 -7.00 7.99
C LEU A 40 -10.92 -6.93 7.65
N LYS A 41 -11.33 -7.33 6.44
CA LYS A 41 -12.74 -7.42 6.06
C LYS A 41 -13.33 -8.73 6.55
N SER A 42 -14.63 -8.71 6.87
CA SER A 42 -15.37 -9.94 7.15
C SER A 42 -15.51 -10.81 5.89
N ASP A 43 -15.70 -12.12 6.03
CA ASP A 43 -15.89 -13.04 4.91
C ASP A 43 -17.09 -12.64 4.03
N VAL A 44 -18.13 -12.08 4.64
CA VAL A 44 -19.33 -11.54 3.97
C VAL A 44 -19.00 -10.29 3.16
N ASP A 45 -18.14 -9.40 3.67
CA ASP A 45 -17.78 -8.15 2.97
C ASP A 45 -16.75 -8.37 1.86
N ILE A 46 -15.93 -9.43 1.92
CA ILE A 46 -15.01 -9.83 0.85
C ILE A 46 -15.79 -10.39 -0.35
N SER A 47 -16.85 -11.16 -0.09
CA SER A 47 -17.70 -11.79 -1.12
C SER A 47 -18.85 -10.89 -1.59
N ALA A 48 -19.04 -9.72 -0.97
CA ALA A 48 -20.09 -8.78 -1.34
C ALA A 48 -19.83 -8.12 -2.71
N TYR A 49 -20.88 -8.06 -3.53
CA TYR A 49 -20.90 -7.28 -4.77
C TYR A 49 -21.98 -6.20 -4.67
N PRO A 50 -21.68 -4.90 -4.87
CA PRO A 50 -20.38 -4.29 -5.19
C PRO A 50 -19.38 -4.27 -4.01
N PRO A 51 -18.05 -4.17 -4.29
CA PRO A 51 -17.03 -4.19 -3.25
C PRO A 51 -17.16 -2.98 -2.32
N LYS A 52 -17.24 -3.24 -1.02
CA LYS A 52 -17.27 -2.19 0.00
C LYS A 52 -15.85 -1.65 0.25
N TRP A 53 -15.71 -0.34 0.09
CA TRP A 53 -14.47 0.40 0.41
C TRP A 53 -14.43 0.83 1.87
N ILE A 54 -15.60 1.08 2.47
CA ILE A 54 -15.77 1.37 3.90
C ILE A 54 -16.34 0.12 4.55
N PHE A 55 -15.62 -0.44 5.50
CA PHE A 55 -16.00 -1.64 6.25
C PHE A 55 -15.63 -1.45 7.72
N SER A 56 -16.27 -2.21 8.61
CA SER A 56 -15.87 -2.26 10.01
C SER A 56 -14.70 -3.24 10.14
N PRO A 57 -13.50 -2.84 10.58
CA PRO A 57 -12.38 -3.75 10.71
C PRO A 57 -12.71 -4.91 11.65
N THR A 58 -12.53 -6.15 11.20
CA THR A 58 -12.74 -7.36 12.01
C THR A 58 -11.48 -8.23 12.02
N LEU A 59 -11.31 -9.00 13.10
CA LEU A 59 -10.26 -10.02 13.24
C LEU A 59 -10.86 -11.43 13.23
N GLU A 60 -12.06 -11.58 12.67
CA GLU A 60 -12.79 -12.86 12.67
C GLU A 60 -12.02 -13.93 11.88
N SER A 61 -11.47 -13.59 10.72
CA SER A 61 -10.66 -14.50 9.93
C SER A 61 -9.39 -14.95 10.68
N PHE A 62 -8.75 -14.06 11.44
CA PHE A 62 -7.64 -14.43 12.32
C PHE A 62 -8.07 -15.35 13.46
N ARG A 63 -9.23 -15.09 14.08
CA ARG A 63 -9.78 -15.97 15.12
C ARG A 63 -9.99 -17.38 14.55
N LYS A 64 -10.62 -17.51 13.38
CA LYS A 64 -10.83 -18.81 12.71
C LYS A 64 -9.51 -19.55 12.45
N LEU A 65 -8.47 -18.84 12.00
CA LEU A 65 -7.13 -19.42 11.81
C LEU A 65 -6.58 -20.07 13.09
N PHE A 66 -6.72 -19.39 14.23
CA PHE A 66 -6.16 -19.88 15.49
C PHE A 66 -7.07 -20.85 16.26
N THR A 67 -8.39 -20.81 16.05
CA THR A 67 -9.33 -21.66 16.80
C THR A 67 -9.83 -22.88 16.04
N GLU A 68 -9.95 -22.81 14.71
CA GLU A 68 -10.54 -23.87 13.90
C GLU A 68 -9.51 -24.59 13.03
N LEU A 69 -8.49 -23.87 12.55
CA LEU A 69 -7.49 -24.41 11.62
C LEU A 69 -6.22 -24.91 12.31
N ASN A 70 -6.21 -24.98 13.65
CA ASN A 70 -5.07 -25.38 14.48
C ASN A 70 -3.73 -24.87 13.96
N ALA A 71 -3.67 -23.58 13.58
CA ALA A 71 -2.49 -22.98 12.95
C ALA A 71 -1.24 -22.94 13.86
N MET A 72 -1.34 -23.48 15.08
CA MET A 72 -0.25 -23.61 16.05
C MET A 72 0.24 -25.06 16.25
N ASP A 73 -0.32 -26.04 15.53
CA ASP A 73 0.18 -27.41 15.43
C ASP A 73 1.09 -27.60 14.20
#